data_AF-A0A951DM27-F1
#
_entry.id   AF-A0A951DM27-F1
#
_cell.length_a   1.000
_cell.length_b   1.000
_cell.length_c   1.000
_cell.angle_alpha   90.00
_cell.angle_beta   90.00
_cell.angle_gamma   90.00
#
_symmetry.space_group_name_H-M   'P 1'
#
loop_
_entity.id
_entity.type
_entity.pdbx_description
1 polymer ?
#
loop_
_entity_poly.entity_id
_entity_poly.type
_entity_poly.pdbx_seq_one_letter_code
_entity_poly.pdbx_strand_id
1 'polypeptide(L)'
;MNAVATPLRPGPMERTCLEIARLERAAAFRRERVSRARQRVRESDALLDLVEECRLRDWRLIPSHLWSAVVRAVGSVDPGLRDELGINRDPEHVASVLFAAQELLLERLREHRLPVRAEIIPLFAHVAQEAAG
;
A
#
# COMPACT_ATOMS: atom_id res chain seq x y z
N MET A 1 -25.98 -6.77 -48.58
CA MET A 1 -25.87 -7.71 -47.44
C MET A 1 -24.47 -7.52 -46.87
N ASN A 2 -24.33 -6.77 -45.77
CA ASN A 2 -23.02 -6.43 -45.20
C ASN A 2 -22.56 -7.59 -44.31
N ALA A 3 -21.48 -8.25 -44.70
CA ALA A 3 -20.82 -9.25 -43.89
C ALA A 3 -20.19 -8.55 -42.68
N VAL A 4 -20.76 -8.77 -41.50
CA VAL A 4 -20.18 -8.36 -40.22
C VAL A 4 -18.90 -9.18 -40.04
N ALA A 5 -17.75 -8.54 -40.24
CA ALA A 5 -16.45 -9.14 -39.98
C ALA A 5 -16.39 -9.59 -38.52
N THR A 6 -16.34 -10.89 -38.30
CA THR A 6 -16.16 -11.46 -36.96
C THR A 6 -14.77 -11.07 -36.48
N PRO A 7 -14.61 -10.48 -35.27
CA PRO A 7 -13.29 -10.10 -34.79
C PRO A 7 -12.41 -11.35 -34.72
N LEU A 8 -11.27 -11.34 -35.44
CA LEU A 8 -10.30 -12.42 -35.39
C LEU A 8 -9.90 -12.63 -33.92
N ARG A 9 -10.10 -13.86 -33.43
CA ARG A 9 -9.59 -14.22 -32.11
C ARG A 9 -8.06 -14.14 -32.15
N PRO A 10 -7.42 -13.44 -31.20
CA PRO A 10 -5.97 -13.32 -31.17
C PRO A 10 -5.32 -14.70 -31.10
N GLY A 11 -4.20 -14.85 -31.81
CA GLY A 11 -3.40 -16.07 -31.81
C GLY A 11 -2.77 -16.34 -30.44
N PRO A 12 -2.24 -17.55 -30.18
CA PRO A 12 -1.69 -17.91 -28.86
C PRO A 12 -0.63 -16.93 -28.36
N MET A 13 0.31 -16.52 -29.23
CA MET A 13 1.35 -15.55 -28.89
C MET A 13 0.78 -14.16 -28.56
N GLU A 14 -0.18 -13.69 -29.34
CA GLU A 14 -0.82 -12.40 -29.14
C GLU A 14 -1.60 -12.36 -27.81
N ARG A 15 -2.27 -13.46 -27.45
CA ARG A 15 -2.91 -13.61 -26.13
C ARG A 15 -1.90 -13.54 -25.00
N THR A 16 -0.77 -14.22 -25.12
CA THR A 16 0.31 -14.18 -24.13
C THR A 16 0.88 -12.78 -23.98
N CYS A 17 1.15 -12.06 -25.08
CA CYS A 17 1.61 -10.68 -25.03
C CYS A 17 0.62 -9.74 -24.33
N LEU A 18 -0.69 -9.89 -24.64
CA LEU A 18 -1.75 -9.11 -23.99
C LEU A 18 -1.84 -9.38 -22.48
N GLU A 19 -1.69 -10.65 -22.08
CA GLU A 19 -1.71 -11.04 -20.66
C GLU A 19 -0.47 -10.53 -19.92
N ILE A 20 0.72 -10.62 -20.51
CA ILE A 20 1.94 -10.04 -19.95
C ILE A 20 1.76 -8.52 -19.76
N ALA A 21 1.30 -7.80 -20.78
CA ALA A 21 1.08 -6.35 -20.69
C ALA A 21 0.04 -5.97 -19.61
N ARG A 22 -0.99 -6.81 -19.41
CA ARG A 22 -1.97 -6.64 -18.33
C ARG A 22 -1.33 -6.84 -16.95
N LEU A 23 -0.54 -7.91 -16.78
CA LEU A 23 0.18 -8.21 -15.54
C LEU A 23 1.20 -7.14 -15.19
N GLU A 24 1.93 -6.62 -16.18
CA GLU A 24 2.89 -5.53 -16.02
C GLU A 24 2.22 -4.25 -15.55
N ARG A 25 1.09 -3.86 -16.17
CA ARG A 25 0.30 -2.71 -15.72
C ARG A 25 -0.16 -2.88 -14.27
N ALA A 26 -0.72 -4.04 -13.93
CA ALA A 26 -1.13 -4.34 -12.56
C ALA A 26 0.06 -4.31 -11.58
N ALA A 27 1.23 -4.80 -11.99
CA ALA A 27 2.45 -4.77 -11.18
C ALA A 27 2.96 -3.34 -10.97
N ALA A 28 2.90 -2.47 -11.97
CA ALA A 28 3.30 -1.07 -11.87
C ALA A 28 2.47 -0.32 -10.80
N PHE A 29 1.14 -0.44 -10.85
CA PHE A 29 0.26 0.16 -9.84
C PHE A 29 0.52 -0.39 -8.43
N ARG A 30 0.78 -1.69 -8.29
CA ARG A 30 1.16 -2.30 -7.00
C ARG A 30 2.48 -1.73 -6.47
N ARG A 31 3.51 -1.61 -7.31
CA ARG A 31 4.82 -1.06 -6.93
C ARG A 31 4.70 0.38 -6.44
N GLU A 32 3.94 1.21 -7.15
CA GLU A 32 3.72 2.60 -6.76
C GLU A 32 3.00 2.71 -5.41
N ARG A 33 1.96 1.91 -5.18
CA ARG A 33 1.24 1.86 -3.89
C ARG A 33 2.15 1.42 -2.74
N VAL A 34 2.96 0.38 -2.95
CA VAL A 34 3.94 -0.08 -1.95
C VAL A 34 4.98 1.00 -1.65
N SER A 35 5.47 1.70 -2.69
CA SER A 35 6.41 2.81 -2.51
C SER A 35 5.80 3.94 -1.67
N ARG A 36 4.56 4.35 -1.99
CA ARG A 36 3.83 5.37 -1.23
C ARG A 36 3.59 4.95 0.22
N ALA A 37 3.21 3.70 0.46
CA ALA A 37 3.00 3.19 1.81
C ALA A 37 4.30 3.16 2.63
N ARG A 38 5.43 2.76 2.03
CA ARG A 38 6.75 2.85 2.69
C ARG A 38 7.14 4.28 3.01
N GLN A 39 6.85 5.21 2.11
CA GLN A 39 7.10 6.63 2.35
C GLN A 39 6.31 7.14 3.55
N ARG A 40 5.03 6.76 3.68
CA ARG A 40 4.20 7.13 4.85
C ARG A 40 4.72 6.56 6.16
N VAL A 41 5.24 5.32 6.17
CA VAL A 41 5.87 4.76 7.37
C VAL A 41 7.07 5.60 7.80
N ARG A 42 7.96 5.96 6.85
CA ARG A 42 9.11 6.82 7.15
C ARG A 42 8.71 8.22 7.63
N GLU A 43 7.66 8.78 7.05
CA GLU A 43 7.09 10.06 7.51
C GLU A 43 6.56 9.95 8.94
N SER A 44 5.89 8.84 9.28
CA SER A 44 5.44 8.55 10.64
C SER A 44 6.61 8.43 11.63
N ASP A 45 7.68 7.72 11.25
CA ASP A 45 8.90 7.61 12.07
C ASP A 45 9.50 8.98 12.37
N ALA A 46 9.66 9.82 11.34
CA ALA A 46 10.21 11.16 11.52
C ALA A 46 9.34 12.06 12.42
N LEU A 47 8.01 11.89 12.38
CA LEU A 47 7.11 12.61 13.27
C LEU A 47 7.21 12.09 14.71
N LEU A 48 7.35 10.78 14.91
CA LEU A 48 7.58 10.18 16.23
C LEU A 48 8.88 10.70 16.86
N ASP A 49 9.97 10.76 16.09
CA ASP A 49 11.24 11.31 16.58
C ASP A 49 11.08 12.76 17.07
N LEU A 50 10.39 13.60 16.30
CA LEU A 50 10.14 15.00 16.69
C LEU A 50 9.22 15.14 17.91
N VAL A 51 8.24 14.23 18.06
CA VAL A 51 7.36 14.17 19.24
C VAL A 51 8.15 13.72 20.47
N GLU A 52 9.05 12.76 20.31
CA GLU A 52 9.93 12.29 21.39
C GLU A 52 10.89 13.40 21.82
N GLU A 53 11.44 14.18 20.89
CA GLU A 53 12.21 15.38 21.23
C GLU A 53 11.42 16.39 22.07
N CYS A 54 10.11 16.52 21.84
CA CYS A 54 9.24 17.35 22.66
C CYS A 54 9.11 16.78 24.09
N ARG A 55 8.95 15.46 24.23
CA ARG A 55 8.93 14.77 25.53
C ARG A 55 10.24 14.97 26.29
N LEU A 56 11.38 14.72 25.64
CA LEU A 56 12.71 14.84 26.24
C LEU A 56 13.04 16.27 26.69
N ARG A 57 12.37 17.27 26.11
CA ARG A 57 12.48 18.68 26.50
C ARG A 57 11.42 19.14 27.50
N ASP A 58 10.60 18.22 28.01
CA ASP A 58 9.47 18.47 28.92
C ASP A 58 8.48 19.51 28.37
N TRP A 59 8.28 19.52 27.05
CA TRP A 59 7.30 20.41 26.44
C TRP A 59 5.89 19.91 26.73
N ARG A 60 5.10 20.75 27.41
CA ARG A 60 3.73 20.41 27.78
C ARG A 60 2.81 20.17 26.57
N LEU A 61 3.10 20.77 25.42
CA LEU A 61 2.29 20.66 24.21
C LEU A 61 3.19 20.61 22.96
N ILE A 62 2.80 19.79 21.99
CA ILE A 62 3.42 19.73 20.66
C ILE A 62 3.29 21.10 19.94
N PRO A 63 4.33 21.66 19.31
CA PRO A 63 4.27 22.93 18.56
C PRO A 63 3.29 22.91 17.38
N SER A 64 2.77 24.07 17.00
CA SER A 64 1.65 24.15 16.03
C SER A 64 1.99 23.67 14.62
N HIS A 65 3.24 23.84 14.20
CA HIS A 65 3.70 23.34 12.91
C HIS A 65 3.77 21.81 12.90
N LEU A 66 4.36 21.21 13.95
CA LEU A 66 4.46 19.77 14.13
C LEU A 66 3.07 19.15 14.30
N TRP A 67 2.23 19.76 15.13
CA TRP A 67 0.84 19.35 15.31
C TRP A 67 0.08 19.27 13.98
N SER A 68 0.21 20.29 13.14
CA SER A 68 -0.46 20.31 11.84
C SER A 68 0.05 19.20 10.91
N ALA A 69 1.34 18.84 11.01
CA ALA A 69 1.91 17.71 10.28
C ALA A 69 1.36 16.38 10.78
N VAL A 70 1.32 16.18 12.11
CA VAL A 70 0.73 15.00 12.76
C VAL A 70 -0.73 14.80 12.35
N VAL A 71 -1.56 15.84 12.46
CA VAL A 71 -2.99 15.76 12.09
C VAL A 71 -3.18 15.34 10.64
N ARG A 72 -2.36 15.88 9.72
CA ARG A 72 -2.40 15.50 8.29
C ARG A 72 -1.94 14.06 8.09
N ALA A 73 -0.85 13.65 8.72
CA ALA A 73 -0.30 12.31 8.59
C ALA A 73 -1.31 11.28 9.10
N VAL A 74 -1.80 11.42 10.34
CA VAL A 74 -2.80 10.53 10.95
C VAL A 74 -4.09 10.49 10.13
N GLY A 75 -4.62 11.66 9.75
CA GLY A 75 -5.85 11.72 8.94
C GLY A 75 -5.72 11.10 7.55
N SER A 76 -4.50 11.02 7.00
CA SER A 76 -4.24 10.32 5.73
C SER A 76 -4.17 8.79 5.88
N VAL A 77 -3.99 8.31 7.11
CA VAL A 77 -3.97 6.89 7.46
C VAL A 77 -5.37 6.42 7.80
N ASP A 78 -6.01 7.05 8.78
CA ASP A 78 -7.34 6.68 9.27
C ASP A 78 -8.05 7.90 9.89
N PRO A 79 -9.27 8.24 9.44
CA PRO A 79 -10.04 9.35 10.04
C PRO A 79 -10.40 9.14 11.51
N GLY A 80 -10.63 7.89 11.95
CA GLY A 80 -10.96 7.60 13.35
C GLY A 80 -9.81 7.91 14.30
N LEU A 81 -8.57 7.59 13.90
CA LEU A 81 -7.38 7.99 14.65
C LEU A 81 -7.20 9.51 14.70
N ARG A 82 -7.61 10.25 13.67
CA ARG A 82 -7.62 11.72 13.71
C ARG A 82 -8.63 12.25 14.72
N ASP A 83 -9.79 11.60 14.82
CA ASP A 83 -10.80 11.97 15.81
C ASP A 83 -10.33 11.65 17.24
N GLU A 84 -9.64 10.52 17.43
CA GLU A 84 -8.98 10.15 18.70
C GLU A 84 -7.86 11.13 19.10
N LEU A 85 -7.09 11.61 18.13
CA LEU A 85 -6.09 12.65 18.33
C LEU A 85 -6.74 13.94 18.88
N GLY A 86 -7.90 14.31 18.33
CA GLY A 86 -8.71 15.43 18.79
C GLY A 86 -7.93 16.75 18.85
N ILE A 87 -8.12 17.51 19.93
CA ILE A 87 -7.33 18.72 20.23
C ILE A 87 -6.20 18.45 21.24
N ASN A 88 -6.03 17.20 21.67
CA ASN A 88 -5.07 16.85 22.69
C ASN A 88 -3.66 16.81 22.08
N ARG A 89 -2.85 17.80 22.45
CA ARG A 89 -1.49 18.01 21.95
C ARG A 89 -0.43 17.56 22.94
N ASP A 90 -0.82 16.83 23.97
CA ASP A 90 0.12 16.20 24.89
C ASP A 90 1.04 15.23 24.12
N PRO A 91 2.37 15.32 24.25
CA PRO A 91 3.29 14.49 23.48
C PRO A 91 3.11 12.97 23.69
N GLU A 92 2.73 12.52 24.89
CA GLU A 92 2.50 11.09 25.18
C GLU A 92 1.27 10.60 24.40
N HIS A 93 0.18 11.37 24.47
CA HIS A 93 -1.04 11.08 23.72
C HIS A 93 -0.78 11.03 22.22
N VAL A 94 -0.07 12.04 21.70
CA VAL A 94 0.25 12.13 20.28
C VAL A 94 1.13 10.97 19.82
N ALA A 95 2.13 10.57 20.61
CA ALA A 95 2.97 9.42 20.31
C ALA A 95 2.14 8.14 20.23
N SER A 96 1.24 7.90 21.19
CA SER A 96 0.34 6.74 21.19
C SER A 96 -0.49 6.64 19.90
N VAL A 97 -1.10 7.75 19.47
CA VAL A 97 -1.90 7.78 18.23
C VAL A 97 -1.03 7.57 16.99
N LEU A 98 0.19 8.13 16.96
CA LEU A 98 1.13 7.90 15.87
C LEU A 98 1.57 6.44 15.77
N PHE A 99 1.81 5.77 16.90
CA PHE A 99 2.11 4.34 16.92
C PHE A 99 0.94 3.50 16.37
N ALA A 100 -0.30 3.82 16.76
CA ALA A 100 -1.49 3.17 16.20
C ALA A 100 -1.61 3.39 14.69
N ALA A 101 -1.36 4.62 14.21
CA ALA A 101 -1.33 4.91 12.78
C ALA A 101 -0.23 4.13 12.04
N GLN A 102 0.94 3.98 12.66
CA GLN A 102 2.04 3.21 12.09
C GLN A 102 1.72 1.72 12.02
N GLU A 103 1.06 1.16 13.04
CA GLU A 103 0.59 -0.23 13.03
C GLU A 103 -0.31 -0.50 11.82
N LEU A 104 -1.31 0.36 11.58
CA LEU A 104 -2.19 0.25 10.41
C LEU A 104 -1.42 0.35 9.08
N LEU A 105 -0.42 1.23 9.00
CA LEU A 105 0.42 1.35 7.80
C LEU A 105 1.24 0.07 7.55
N LEU A 106 1.80 -0.52 8.60
CA LEU A 106 2.57 -1.76 8.52
C LEU A 106 1.69 -2.96 8.17
N GLU A 107 0.47 -3.03 8.71
CA GLU A 107 -0.50 -4.06 8.37
C GLU A 107 -0.89 -4.00 6.89
N ARG A 108 -1.24 -2.82 6.37
CA ARG A 108 -1.50 -2.61 4.94
C ARG A 108 -0.31 -3.02 4.06
N LEU A 109 0.92 -2.75 4.52
CA LEU A 109 2.13 -3.20 3.82
C LEU A 109 2.29 -4.72 3.83
N ARG A 110 1.93 -5.40 4.93
CA ARG A 110 1.94 -6.86 5.03
C ARG A 110 0.92 -7.47 4.08
N GLU A 111 -0.30 -6.95 4.03
CA GLU A 111 -1.34 -7.38 3.09
C GLU A 111 -0.89 -7.25 1.64
N HIS A 112 -0.20 -6.16 1.30
CA HIS A 112 0.36 -5.95 -0.04
C HIS A 112 1.54 -6.88 -0.38
N ARG A 113 2.20 -7.48 0.62
CA ARG A 113 3.27 -8.47 0.40
C ARG A 113 2.77 -9.89 0.21
N LEU A 114 1.53 -10.21 0.60
CA LEU A 114 0.97 -11.52 0.33
C LEU A 114 0.98 -11.70 -1.19
N PRO A 115 1.72 -12.69 -1.72
CA PRO A 115 1.61 -12.98 -3.13
C PRO A 115 0.15 -13.31 -3.36
N VAL A 116 -0.54 -12.49 -4.16
CA VAL A 116 -1.63 -13.02 -4.97
C VAL A 116 -0.98 -14.21 -5.63
N ARG A 117 -1.30 -15.43 -5.18
CA ARG A 117 -0.79 -16.67 -5.79
C ARG A 117 -1.12 -16.50 -7.26
N ALA A 118 -0.12 -16.09 -8.05
CA ALA A 118 -0.26 -16.08 -9.47
C ALA A 118 -0.49 -17.54 -9.78
N GLU A 119 -1.67 -17.84 -10.33
CA GLU A 119 -1.98 -19.18 -10.77
C GLU A 119 -0.80 -19.62 -11.63
N ILE A 120 -0.12 -20.70 -11.24
CA ILE A 120 1.05 -21.18 -11.96
C ILE A 120 0.54 -21.55 -13.34
N ILE A 121 0.82 -20.73 -14.35
CA ILE A 121 0.43 -21.02 -15.72
C ILE A 121 1.27 -22.22 -16.15
N PRO A 122 0.68 -23.40 -16.37
CA PRO A 122 1.44 -24.56 -16.80
C PRO A 122 1.83 -24.31 -18.26
N LEU A 123 3.13 -24.05 -18.49
CA LEU A 123 3.66 -23.78 -19.84
C LEU A 123 3.49 -24.97 -20.80
N PHE A 124 3.27 -26.18 -20.25
CA PHE A 124 3.18 -27.43 -21.00
C PHE A 124 2.11 -28.39 -20.43
N ALA A 125 0.87 -27.92 -20.30
CA ALA A 125 -0.22 -28.77 -19.78
C ALA A 125 -0.41 -30.09 -20.57
N HIS A 126 -0.12 -30.09 -21.88
CA HIS A 126 -0.24 -31.30 -22.70
C HIS A 126 0.85 -32.35 -22.41
N VAL A 127 2.08 -31.91 -22.05
CA VAL A 127 3.21 -32.82 -21.83
C VAL A 127 2.99 -33.62 -20.54
N ALA A 128 2.34 -33.01 -19.54
CA ALA A 128 1.96 -33.69 -18.30
C ALA A 128 0.86 -34.75 -18.52
N GLN A 129 0.00 -34.58 -19.53
CA GLN A 129 -1.04 -35.55 -19.88
C GLN A 129 -0.48 -36.72 -20.70
N GLU A 130 0.49 -36.47 -21.59
CA GLU A 130 1.16 -37.50 -22.39
C GLU A 130 2.14 -38.36 -21.58
N ALA A 131 2.74 -37.83 -20.51
CA ALA A 131 3.60 -38.61 -19.61
C ALA A 131 2.82 -39.50 -18.62
N ALA A 132 1.50 -39.32 -18.52
CA ALA A 132 0.61 -40.03 -17.60
C ALA A 132 -0.28 -41.09 -18.29
N GLY A 133 -0.14 -41.27 -19.62
CA GLY A 133 -0.80 -42.30 -20.42
C GLY A 133 0.21 -43.29 -20.98
#